data_AF-A0A5C7RBX8-F1
#
_entry.id   AF-A0A5C7RBX8-F1
#
_cell.length_a   1.000
_cell.length_b   1.000
_cell.length_c   1.000
_cell.angle_alpha   90.00
_cell.angle_beta   90.00
_cell.angle_gamma   90.00
#
_symmetry.space_group_name_H-M   'P 1'
#
loop_
_entity.id
_entity.type
_entity.pdbx_description
1 polymer ?
#
loop_
_entity_poly.entity_id
_entity_poly.type
_entity_poly.pdbx_seq_one_letter_code
_entity_poly.pdbx_strand_id
1 'polypeptide(L)'
;MTDMATGIETRETPGGPPSEDNGILWSYGVRLIAFAKSAFWLATPLAGLMLLAHFWRVGHLPALSFSELGVVLAAFGLFVVMGLAVALLLILLPVYMLFSSTEHSLMPAPPKQRRPAQGPKRRSLSRRPLPIVESDATVAKRRTFSLKVAPGAFGLFVATSVTAVALSMAALLLMPPEWRVSSIMGLWWFGLLLPFAVEMWAQIGLSARALRRMRRVLPQFVLMLALYLFLWPAWIVLLTWFDAWPESVLGWVVTAMVALLWAPWMHWLWYATMRRRGAIVTEVRVVTSIVVLLYAGLATPLIDGAASAYGFGMLRKVDLLLSARGCAIVRVALPGQACIPAPTPGDAALRMYRLRGVDVLTRIGAHYVIAPAGGIDDRSLLRVTLPADEVHALVRRVEATQ
;
A
#
# COMPACT_ATOMS: atom_id res chain seq x y z
N MET A 1 44.52 4.19 60.82
CA MET A 1 43.50 5.26 60.76
C MET A 1 43.84 6.09 59.53
N THR A 2 43.17 5.79 58.43
CA THR A 2 43.54 6.19 57.07
C THR A 2 42.32 6.81 56.41
N ASP A 3 42.50 8.05 55.97
CA ASP A 3 41.56 8.83 55.17
C ASP A 3 41.35 8.21 53.79
N MET A 4 40.08 8.10 53.38
CA MET A 4 39.69 8.03 51.97
C MET A 4 38.38 8.80 51.80
N ALA A 5 38.51 10.08 51.49
CA ALA A 5 37.43 10.92 50.99
C ALA A 5 37.32 10.73 49.47
N THR A 6 36.26 10.04 49.02
CA THR A 6 35.91 9.91 47.60
C THR A 6 35.07 11.10 47.17
N GLY A 7 35.73 12.12 46.60
CA GLY A 7 35.07 13.20 45.88
C GLY A 7 34.57 12.72 44.52
N ILE A 8 33.26 12.46 44.42
CA ILE A 8 32.58 12.25 43.14
C ILE A 8 32.15 13.62 42.62
N GLU A 9 33.01 14.21 41.79
CA GLU A 9 32.75 15.45 41.07
C GLU A 9 31.76 15.15 39.94
N THR A 10 30.47 15.41 40.19
CA THR A 10 29.41 15.33 39.18
C THR A 10 29.58 16.48 38.20
N ARG A 11 30.26 16.20 37.08
CA ARG A 11 30.46 17.12 35.98
C ARG A 11 29.12 17.38 35.29
N GLU A 12 28.42 18.44 35.70
CA GLU A 12 27.26 18.96 34.99
C GLU A 12 27.67 19.34 33.56
N THR A 13 27.28 18.52 32.59
CA THR A 13 27.41 18.87 31.19
C THR A 13 26.46 20.04 30.90
N PRO A 14 26.95 21.17 30.38
CA PRO A 14 26.13 22.34 30.12
C PRO A 14 24.99 21.95 29.18
N GLY A 15 23.75 22.13 29.66
CA GLY A 15 22.52 21.87 28.92
C GLY A 15 22.53 22.67 27.62
N GLY A 16 22.80 21.98 26.52
CA GLY A 16 22.58 22.54 25.19
C GLY A 16 21.11 22.93 25.04
N PRO A 17 20.80 24.01 24.30
CA PRO A 17 19.42 24.43 24.09
C PRO A 17 18.60 23.24 23.56
N PRO A 18 17.36 23.05 24.04
CA PRO A 18 16.50 21.96 23.59
C PRO A 18 16.43 22.01 22.07
N SER A 19 16.80 20.89 21.44
CA SER A 19 16.90 20.79 19.99
C SER A 19 15.55 21.13 19.35
N GLU A 20 15.50 22.27 18.66
CA GLU A 20 14.36 22.80 17.88
C GLU A 20 13.78 21.78 16.87
N ASP A 21 14.55 20.74 16.52
CA ASP A 21 14.18 19.76 15.50
C ASP A 21 13.04 18.81 15.92
N ASN A 22 12.81 18.55 17.22
CA ASN A 22 11.69 17.70 17.65
C ASN A 22 10.31 18.34 17.42
N GLY A 23 10.24 19.67 17.35
CA GLY A 23 8.99 20.39 17.03
C GLY A 23 8.54 20.16 15.59
N ILE A 24 9.46 19.79 14.69
CA ILE A 24 9.18 19.67 13.26
C ILE A 24 8.37 18.41 12.96
N LEU A 25 8.76 17.25 13.49
CA LEU A 25 8.02 15.98 13.32
C LEU A 25 6.62 16.06 13.93
N TRP A 26 6.50 16.67 15.13
CA TRP A 26 5.21 16.92 15.75
C TRP A 26 4.35 17.87 14.91
N SER A 27 4.94 18.93 14.34
CA SER A 27 4.21 19.86 13.45
C SER A 27 3.70 19.18 12.17
N TYR A 28 4.45 18.24 11.59
CA TYR A 28 4.00 17.47 10.44
C TYR A 28 2.89 16.49 10.81
N GLY A 29 3.01 15.79 11.95
CA GLY A 29 1.97 14.90 12.45
C GLY A 29 0.65 15.63 12.72
N VAL A 30 0.71 16.78 13.40
CA VAL A 30 -0.46 17.62 13.67
C VAL A 30 -1.08 18.16 12.38
N ARG A 31 -0.26 18.61 11.42
CA ARG A 31 -0.74 19.06 10.10
C ARG A 31 -1.36 17.92 9.29
N LEU A 32 -0.80 16.71 9.37
CA LEU A 32 -1.35 15.54 8.71
C LEU A 32 -2.69 15.13 9.32
N ILE A 33 -2.81 15.16 10.66
CA ILE A 33 -4.08 14.88 11.36
C ILE A 33 -5.12 15.95 11.04
N ALA A 34 -4.73 17.24 11.03
CA ALA A 34 -5.63 18.33 10.64
C ALA A 34 -6.07 18.18 9.17
N PHE A 35 -5.15 17.84 8.27
CA PHE A 35 -5.46 17.54 6.87
C PHE A 35 -6.40 16.34 6.75
N ALA A 36 -6.12 15.23 7.44
CA ALA A 36 -6.98 14.04 7.44
C ALA A 36 -8.39 14.34 7.96
N LYS A 37 -8.51 15.15 9.03
CA LYS A 37 -9.81 15.64 9.53
C LYS A 37 -10.52 16.51 8.49
N SER A 38 -9.80 17.38 7.79
CA SER A 38 -10.40 18.22 6.73
C SER A 38 -10.78 17.42 5.48
N ALA A 39 -10.02 16.36 5.16
CA ALA A 39 -10.25 15.47 4.04
C ALA A 39 -11.30 14.39 4.33
N PHE A 40 -11.70 14.19 5.59
CA PHE A 40 -12.73 13.22 5.96
C PHE A 40 -14.05 13.46 5.22
N TRP A 41 -14.42 14.73 5.01
CA TRP A 41 -15.61 15.10 4.22
C TRP A 41 -15.53 14.67 2.74
N LEU A 42 -14.32 14.45 2.21
CA LEU A 42 -14.11 13.92 0.86
C LEU A 42 -14.22 12.39 0.81
N ALA A 43 -14.10 11.69 1.94
CA ALA A 43 -14.15 10.24 1.98
C ALA A 43 -15.52 9.69 1.56
N THR A 44 -16.61 10.30 2.04
CA THR A 44 -17.99 9.89 1.69
C THR A 44 -18.31 10.07 0.20
N PRO A 45 -18.08 11.23 -0.45
CA PRO A 45 -18.33 11.37 -1.89
C PRO A 45 -17.37 10.51 -2.72
N LEU A 46 -16.13 10.31 -2.28
CA LEU A 46 -15.19 9.41 -2.97
C LEU A 46 -15.66 7.95 -2.89
N ALA A 47 -16.12 7.50 -1.72
CA ALA A 47 -16.73 6.17 -1.54
C ALA A 47 -17.98 6.01 -2.42
N GLY A 48 -18.82 7.04 -2.51
CA GLY A 48 -19.97 7.07 -3.41
C GLY A 48 -19.59 6.98 -4.88
N LEU A 49 -18.59 7.74 -5.34
CA LEU A 49 -18.07 7.67 -6.70
C LEU A 49 -17.45 6.31 -7.03
N MET A 50 -16.71 5.73 -6.08
CA MET A 50 -16.12 4.40 -6.23
C MET A 50 -17.20 3.31 -6.31
N LEU A 51 -18.23 3.40 -5.47
CA LEU A 51 -19.39 2.49 -5.51
C LEU A 51 -20.15 2.63 -6.84
N LEU A 52 -20.35 3.87 -7.31
CA LEU A 52 -20.95 4.15 -8.61
C LEU A 52 -20.09 3.57 -9.75
N ALA A 53 -18.78 3.74 -9.69
CA ALA A 53 -17.84 3.15 -10.66
C ALA A 53 -17.89 1.61 -10.64
N HIS A 54 -18.03 0.99 -9.47
CA HIS A 54 -18.22 -0.45 -9.33
C HIS A 54 -19.52 -0.91 -10.02
N PHE A 55 -20.65 -0.25 -9.76
CA PHE A 55 -21.91 -0.60 -10.42
C PHE A 55 -21.93 -0.29 -11.92
N TRP A 56 -21.27 0.79 -12.34
CA TRP A 56 -21.05 1.10 -13.75
C TRP A 56 -20.22 0.01 -14.44
N ARG A 57 -19.21 -0.52 -13.75
CA ARG A 57 -18.41 -1.64 -14.25
C ARG A 57 -19.26 -2.91 -14.37
N VAL A 58 -20.08 -3.19 -13.36
CA VAL A 58 -21.03 -4.29 -13.35
C VAL A 58 -22.10 -4.11 -14.43
N GLY A 59 -22.43 -2.88 -14.84
CA GLY A 59 -23.48 -2.59 -15.81
C GLY A 59 -24.89 -2.72 -15.23
N HIS A 60 -25.02 -2.63 -13.91
CA HIS A 60 -26.30 -2.70 -13.20
C HIS A 60 -26.27 -1.77 -11.99
N LEU A 61 -27.27 -0.89 -11.88
CA LEU A 61 -27.48 -0.02 -10.72
C LEU A 61 -28.55 -0.66 -9.82
N PRO A 62 -28.22 -1.07 -8.58
CA PRO A 62 -29.20 -1.69 -7.72
C PRO A 62 -30.24 -0.66 -7.26
N ALA A 63 -31.49 -1.12 -7.14
CA ALA A 63 -32.51 -0.39 -6.42
C ALA A 63 -32.23 -0.54 -4.92
N LEU A 64 -31.67 0.52 -4.33
CA LEU A 64 -31.32 0.60 -2.91
C LEU A 64 -32.29 1.51 -2.19
N SER A 65 -32.80 1.07 -1.04
CA SER A 65 -33.41 2.01 -0.09
C SER A 65 -32.36 2.98 0.46
N PHE A 66 -32.79 4.16 0.89
CA PHE A 66 -31.87 5.17 1.44
C PHE A 66 -31.09 4.65 2.67
N SER A 67 -31.73 3.81 3.49
CA SER A 67 -31.10 3.15 4.64
C SER A 67 -30.01 2.15 4.23
N GLU A 68 -30.27 1.31 3.22
CA GLU A 68 -29.29 0.34 2.73
C GLU A 68 -28.12 1.05 2.05
N LEU A 69 -28.39 2.12 1.28
CA LEU A 69 -27.36 2.94 0.66
C LEU A 69 -26.40 3.52 1.71
N GLY A 70 -26.92 4.05 2.82
CA GLY A 70 -26.11 4.58 3.91
C GLY A 70 -25.19 3.53 4.54
N VAL A 71 -25.73 2.33 4.81
CA VAL A 71 -24.95 1.22 5.39
C VAL A 71 -23.87 0.72 4.41
N VAL A 72 -24.22 0.54 3.13
CA VAL A 72 -23.27 0.12 2.09
C VAL A 72 -22.16 1.15 1.92
N LEU A 73 -22.50 2.45 1.83
CA LEU A 73 -21.51 3.52 1.74
C LEU A 73 -20.60 3.60 2.96
N ALA A 74 -21.15 3.42 4.17
CA ALA A 74 -20.36 3.44 5.39
C ALA A 74 -19.39 2.25 5.48
N ALA A 75 -19.87 1.03 5.22
CA ALA A 75 -19.03 -0.17 5.21
C ALA A 75 -17.94 -0.09 4.14
N PHE A 76 -18.31 0.35 2.94
CA PHE A 76 -17.39 0.54 1.83
C PHE A 76 -16.35 1.62 2.13
N GLY A 77 -16.79 2.77 2.65
CA GLY A 77 -15.91 3.87 3.06
C GLY A 77 -14.92 3.44 4.14
N LEU A 78 -15.39 2.73 5.18
CA LEU A 78 -14.51 2.20 6.24
C LEU A 78 -13.45 1.27 5.68
N PHE A 79 -13.83 0.37 4.78
CA PHE A 79 -12.91 -0.59 4.18
C PHE A 79 -11.88 0.08 3.28
N VAL A 80 -12.31 1.04 2.45
CA VAL A 80 -11.40 1.84 1.61
C VAL A 80 -10.42 2.63 2.49
N VAL A 81 -10.91 3.26 3.57
CA VAL A 81 -10.05 3.99 4.52
C VAL A 81 -9.05 3.04 5.19
N MET A 82 -9.50 1.86 5.64
CA MET A 82 -8.61 0.86 6.26
C MET A 82 -7.58 0.33 5.27
N GLY A 83 -7.98 -0.02 4.06
CA GLY A 83 -7.08 -0.49 3.00
C GLY A 83 -6.08 0.57 2.58
N LEU A 84 -6.51 1.83 2.44
CA LEU A 84 -5.62 2.97 2.19
C LEU A 84 -4.68 3.21 3.37
N ALA A 85 -5.15 3.10 4.62
CA ALA A 85 -4.31 3.25 5.80
C ALA A 85 -3.23 2.16 5.85
N VAL A 86 -3.57 0.91 5.56
CA VAL A 86 -2.61 -0.20 5.45
C VAL A 86 -1.62 0.06 4.31
N ALA A 87 -2.09 0.42 3.11
CA ALA A 87 -1.23 0.71 1.97
C ALA A 87 -0.28 1.90 2.24
N LEU A 88 -0.79 2.96 2.88
CA LEU A 88 0.01 4.10 3.31
C LEU A 88 1.04 3.69 4.36
N LEU A 89 0.66 2.87 5.34
CA LEU A 89 1.60 2.35 6.34
C LEU A 89 2.71 1.54 5.68
N LEU A 90 2.38 0.69 4.70
CA LEU A 90 3.36 -0.11 3.95
C LEU A 90 4.34 0.76 3.15
N ILE A 91 3.90 1.89 2.61
CA ILE A 91 4.78 2.82 1.88
C ILE A 91 5.57 3.72 2.83
N LEU A 92 4.94 4.23 3.89
CA LEU A 92 5.51 5.23 4.78
C LEU A 92 6.43 4.63 5.84
N LEU A 93 6.21 3.39 6.28
CA LEU A 93 7.07 2.76 7.29
C LEU A 93 8.51 2.59 6.76
N PRO A 94 8.75 2.08 5.54
CA PRO A 94 10.08 2.06 4.94
C PRO A 94 10.74 3.43 4.84
N VAL A 95 9.96 4.43 4.45
CA VAL A 95 10.41 5.81 4.36
C VAL A 95 10.83 6.36 5.73
N TYR A 96 10.02 6.12 6.76
CA TYR A 96 10.32 6.51 8.12
C TYR A 96 11.60 5.83 8.62
N MET A 97 11.74 4.53 8.40
CA MET A 97 12.93 3.78 8.79
C MET A 97 14.19 4.27 8.07
N LEU A 98 14.10 4.61 6.78
CA LEU A 98 15.19 5.24 6.04
C LEU A 98 15.57 6.60 6.62
N PHE A 99 14.58 7.43 6.94
CA PHE A 99 14.81 8.73 7.56
C PHE A 99 15.50 8.58 8.91
N SER A 100 14.94 7.77 9.80
CA SER A 100 15.49 7.49 11.13
C SER A 100 16.91 6.92 11.05
N SER A 101 17.14 5.99 10.12
CA SER A 101 18.46 5.42 9.85
C SER A 101 19.49 6.46 9.38
N THR A 102 19.06 7.48 8.64
CA THR A 102 19.96 8.57 8.23
C THR A 102 20.24 9.56 9.36
N GLU A 103 19.28 9.82 10.25
CA GLU A 103 19.46 10.69 11.42
C GLU A 103 20.41 10.07 12.44
N HIS A 104 20.21 8.80 12.77
CA HIS A 104 21.11 8.03 13.64
C HIS A 104 22.42 7.62 12.95
N SER A 105 22.66 8.11 11.73
CA SER A 105 23.90 7.88 10.96
C SER A 105 24.23 6.41 10.68
N LEU A 106 23.21 5.54 10.66
CA LEU A 106 23.29 4.14 10.23
C LEU A 106 23.50 4.06 8.72
N MET A 107 22.81 4.93 7.98
CA MET A 107 23.02 5.12 6.54
C MET A 107 23.78 6.42 6.25
N PRO A 108 24.65 6.44 5.24
CA PRO A 108 25.23 7.67 4.75
C PRO A 108 24.09 8.56 4.30
N ALA A 109 24.09 9.78 4.79
CA ALA A 109 23.07 10.71 4.38
C ALA A 109 23.38 11.22 2.95
N PRO A 110 22.35 11.53 2.15
CA PRO A 110 22.55 11.93 0.76
C PRO A 110 23.45 13.17 0.67
N PRO A 111 24.22 13.34 -0.43
CA PRO A 111 25.16 14.44 -0.56
C PRO A 111 24.44 15.79 -0.35
N LYS A 112 24.95 16.61 0.57
CA LYS A 112 24.44 17.99 0.72
C LYS A 112 24.72 18.69 -0.60
N GLN A 113 23.68 19.22 -1.24
CA GLN A 113 23.87 20.11 -2.37
C GLN A 113 24.75 21.25 -1.86
N ARG A 114 25.99 21.35 -2.36
CA ARG A 114 26.85 22.50 -2.07
C ARG A 114 26.00 23.70 -2.41
N ARG A 115 25.62 24.51 -1.40
CA ARG A 115 25.09 25.85 -1.69
C ARG A 115 26.10 26.44 -2.67
N PRO A 116 25.66 26.94 -3.84
CA PRO A 116 26.57 27.62 -4.73
C PRO A 116 27.30 28.61 -3.83
N ALA A 117 28.63 28.45 -3.74
CA ALA A 117 29.44 29.29 -2.87
C ALA A 117 28.94 30.70 -3.16
N GLN A 118 28.33 31.34 -2.15
CA GLN A 118 27.94 32.72 -2.29
C GLN A 118 29.22 33.38 -2.76
N GLY A 119 29.23 33.83 -4.02
CA GLY A 119 30.42 34.35 -4.66
C GLY A 119 31.06 35.31 -3.67
N PRO A 120 32.40 35.27 -3.51
CA PRO A 120 33.10 35.93 -2.42
C PRO A 120 32.43 37.28 -2.20
N LYS A 121 31.82 37.46 -1.01
CA LYS A 121 31.12 38.71 -0.64
C LYS A 121 32.04 39.81 -1.12
N ARG A 122 31.67 40.46 -2.22
CA ARG A 122 32.48 41.48 -2.87
C ARG A 122 32.53 42.57 -1.82
N ARG A 123 33.58 42.57 -0.99
CA ARG A 123 33.83 43.61 0.00
C ARG A 123 33.80 44.88 -0.83
N SER A 124 32.75 45.66 -0.64
CA SER A 124 32.57 46.97 -1.24
C SER A 124 33.66 47.86 -0.65
N LEU A 125 34.84 47.79 -1.25
CA LEU A 125 35.82 48.84 -1.21
C LEU A 125 35.79 49.50 -2.58
N SER A 126 35.58 50.81 -2.53
CA SER A 126 35.66 51.78 -3.61
C SER A 126 34.35 52.19 -4.29
N ARG A 127 33.87 53.35 -3.82
CA ARG A 127 33.14 54.37 -4.57
C ARG A 127 33.69 54.50 -6.01
N ARG A 128 32.82 54.33 -7.01
CA ARG A 128 32.79 55.16 -8.22
C ARG A 128 31.44 54.94 -8.92
N PRO A 129 30.68 56.00 -9.25
CA PRO A 129 29.51 55.87 -10.10
C PRO A 129 29.99 55.75 -11.54
N LEU A 130 29.62 54.66 -12.22
CA LEU A 130 29.70 54.54 -13.68
C LEU A 130 28.31 54.16 -14.20
N PRO A 131 27.98 54.62 -15.42
CA PRO A 131 26.62 54.79 -15.86
C PRO A 131 25.94 53.48 -16.19
N ILE A 132 24.63 53.54 -16.03
CA ILE A 132 23.62 52.55 -16.30
C ILE A 132 23.75 52.12 -17.77
N VAL A 133 24.23 50.89 -18.00
CA VAL A 133 23.96 50.16 -19.24
C VAL A 133 22.91 49.13 -18.90
N GLU A 134 21.69 49.48 -19.26
CA GLU A 134 20.50 48.68 -19.29
C GLU A 134 20.72 47.56 -20.31
N SER A 135 21.04 46.35 -19.83
CA SER A 135 20.97 45.14 -20.66
C SER A 135 19.89 44.25 -20.08
N ASP A 136 18.69 44.45 -20.59
CA ASP A 136 17.65 43.44 -20.69
C ASP A 136 18.25 42.15 -21.26
N ALA A 137 18.53 41.22 -20.37
CA ALA A 137 18.59 39.82 -20.70
C ALA A 137 18.00 39.09 -19.52
N THR A 138 16.73 38.73 -19.69
CA THR A 138 16.02 37.64 -19.04
C THR A 138 16.89 36.37 -19.07
N VAL A 139 17.91 36.32 -18.21
CA VAL A 139 18.59 35.08 -17.86
C VAL A 139 17.63 34.38 -16.91
N ALA A 140 16.58 33.80 -17.50
CA ALA A 140 15.88 32.65 -16.96
C ALA A 140 16.97 31.61 -16.72
N LYS A 141 17.62 31.71 -15.56
CA LYS A 141 18.70 30.87 -15.12
C LYS A 141 18.08 29.51 -14.95
N ARG A 142 18.09 28.75 -16.05
CA ARG A 142 17.65 27.36 -16.15
C ARG A 142 18.30 26.66 -14.97
N ARG A 143 17.53 26.47 -13.89
CA ARG A 143 17.91 25.63 -12.76
C ARG A 143 17.89 24.21 -13.31
N THR A 144 18.90 23.86 -14.09
CA THR A 144 19.15 22.49 -14.52
C THR A 144 19.36 21.71 -13.24
N PHE A 145 18.35 20.92 -12.89
CA PHE A 145 18.25 20.13 -11.68
C PHE A 145 19.24 18.97 -11.80
N SER A 146 20.53 19.26 -11.69
CA SER A 146 21.59 18.26 -11.72
C SER A 146 21.57 17.49 -10.40
N LEU A 147 20.84 16.38 -10.38
CA LEU A 147 20.83 15.42 -9.29
C LEU A 147 22.14 14.60 -9.40
N LYS A 148 23.25 15.10 -8.82
CA LYS A 148 24.47 14.28 -8.65
C LYS A 148 24.21 13.26 -7.54
N VAL A 149 23.53 12.17 -7.88
CA VAL A 149 23.28 11.05 -6.97
C VAL A 149 24.46 10.10 -7.03
N ALA A 150 24.90 9.59 -5.89
CA ALA A 150 25.87 8.50 -5.85
C ALA A 150 25.24 7.27 -6.53
N PRO A 151 25.73 6.82 -7.69
CA PRO A 151 25.09 5.78 -8.49
C PRO A 151 24.96 4.44 -7.73
N GLY A 152 25.80 4.20 -6.73
CA GLY A 152 25.74 3.00 -5.90
C GLY A 152 24.53 2.91 -4.96
N ALA A 153 23.87 4.03 -4.63
CA ALA A 153 22.74 4.00 -3.70
C ALA A 153 21.49 3.36 -4.33
N PHE A 154 21.19 3.64 -5.60
CA PHE A 154 20.03 3.04 -6.27
C PHE A 154 20.19 1.52 -6.44
N GLY A 155 21.39 1.08 -6.82
CA GLY A 155 21.70 -0.35 -6.97
C GLY A 155 21.45 -1.14 -5.68
N LEU A 156 21.70 -0.55 -4.51
CA LEU A 156 21.40 -1.18 -3.22
C LEU A 156 19.90 -1.41 -3.01
N PHE A 157 19.06 -0.42 -3.35
CA PHE A 157 17.59 -0.53 -3.19
C PHE A 157 17.01 -1.59 -4.12
N VAL A 158 17.48 -1.62 -5.38
CA VAL A 158 17.05 -2.63 -6.36
C VAL A 158 17.51 -4.03 -5.93
N ALA A 159 18.79 -4.20 -5.59
CA ALA A 159 19.34 -5.50 -5.19
C ALA A 159 18.60 -6.07 -3.97
N THR A 160 18.39 -5.26 -2.94
CA THR A 160 17.71 -5.70 -1.70
C THR A 160 16.25 -6.04 -1.94
N SER A 161 15.54 -5.28 -2.77
CA SER A 161 14.17 -5.60 -3.16
C SER A 161 14.06 -6.88 -3.98
N VAL A 162 14.94 -7.08 -4.97
CA VAL A 162 14.98 -8.32 -5.76
C VAL A 162 15.27 -9.53 -4.87
N THR A 163 16.23 -9.41 -3.95
CA THR A 163 16.52 -10.48 -2.98
C THR A 163 15.33 -10.76 -2.06
N ALA A 164 14.64 -9.73 -1.56
CA ALA A 164 13.45 -9.91 -0.72
C ALA A 164 12.31 -10.63 -1.46
N VAL A 165 12.06 -10.28 -2.72
CA VAL A 165 11.08 -10.98 -3.56
C VAL A 165 11.51 -12.42 -3.80
N ALA A 166 12.78 -12.66 -4.14
CA ALA A 166 13.28 -14.02 -4.36
C ALA A 166 13.11 -14.89 -3.12
N LEU A 167 13.38 -14.37 -1.92
CA LEU A 167 13.15 -15.07 -0.66
C LEU A 167 11.66 -15.31 -0.38
N SER A 168 10.80 -14.32 -0.64
CA SER A 168 9.34 -14.45 -0.46
C SER A 168 8.75 -15.50 -1.42
N MET A 169 9.22 -15.51 -2.67
CA MET A 169 8.82 -16.49 -3.68
C MET A 169 9.37 -17.87 -3.38
N ALA A 170 10.61 -17.97 -2.90
CA ALA A 170 11.18 -19.25 -2.45
C ALA A 170 10.38 -19.82 -1.27
N ALA A 171 9.97 -18.99 -0.31
CA ALA A 171 9.10 -19.41 0.78
C ALA A 171 7.72 -19.88 0.32
N LEU A 172 7.17 -19.28 -0.75
CA LEU A 172 5.90 -19.71 -1.35
C LEU A 172 6.01 -21.02 -2.14
N LEU A 173 7.07 -21.16 -2.95
CA LEU A 173 7.21 -22.24 -3.93
C LEU A 173 7.89 -23.49 -3.37
N LEU A 174 8.87 -23.33 -2.48
CA LEU A 174 9.69 -24.43 -1.97
C LEU A 174 9.16 -25.01 -0.66
N MET A 175 8.36 -24.26 0.10
CA MET A 175 7.82 -24.77 1.36
C MET A 175 6.60 -25.66 1.13
N PRO A 176 6.45 -26.73 1.92
CA PRO A 176 5.24 -27.54 1.91
C PRO A 176 3.98 -26.69 2.15
N PRO A 177 2.82 -27.04 1.56
CA PRO A 177 1.59 -26.25 1.64
C PRO A 177 1.22 -25.81 3.06
N GLU A 178 1.37 -26.70 4.04
CA GLU A 178 1.06 -26.45 5.45
C GLU A 178 2.02 -25.46 6.14
N TRP A 179 3.20 -25.22 5.56
CA TRP A 179 4.20 -24.27 6.07
C TRP A 179 4.25 -22.94 5.31
N ARG A 180 3.58 -22.81 4.15
CA ARG A 180 3.67 -21.60 3.29
C ARG A 180 3.23 -20.34 4.04
N VAL A 181 2.08 -20.38 4.68
CA VAL A 181 1.53 -19.23 5.43
C VAL A 181 2.45 -18.86 6.59
N SER A 182 2.87 -19.85 7.39
CA SER A 182 3.79 -19.64 8.52
C SER A 182 5.14 -19.08 8.08
N SER A 183 5.66 -19.51 6.93
CA SER A 183 6.93 -19.02 6.38
C SER A 183 6.83 -17.57 5.91
N ILE A 184 5.75 -17.20 5.20
CA ILE A 184 5.50 -15.80 4.80
C ILE A 184 5.33 -14.92 6.04
N MET A 185 4.56 -15.37 7.03
CA MET A 185 4.38 -14.65 8.29
C MET A 185 5.70 -14.51 9.06
N GLY A 186 6.54 -15.54 9.06
CA GLY A 186 7.88 -15.50 9.66
C GLY A 186 8.77 -14.45 9.00
N LEU A 187 8.83 -14.41 7.66
CA LEU A 187 9.55 -13.38 6.91
C LEU A 187 9.02 -11.97 7.19
N TRP A 188 7.69 -11.83 7.28
CA TRP A 188 7.03 -10.57 7.59
C TRP A 188 7.42 -10.03 8.97
N TRP A 189 7.31 -10.86 10.00
CA TRP A 189 7.71 -10.51 11.37
C TRP A 189 9.20 -10.23 11.48
N PHE A 190 10.03 -11.04 10.83
CA PHE A 190 11.48 -10.81 10.80
C PHE A 190 11.81 -9.45 10.17
N GLY A 191 11.16 -9.13 9.05
CA GLY A 191 11.33 -7.85 8.36
C GLY A 191 10.87 -6.64 9.18
N LEU A 192 9.89 -6.80 10.07
CA LEU A 192 9.41 -5.76 10.97
C LEU A 192 10.32 -5.58 12.20
N LEU A 193 10.65 -6.68 12.86
CA LEU A 193 11.33 -6.69 14.15
C LEU A 193 12.81 -6.31 14.02
N LEU A 194 13.49 -6.74 12.95
CA LEU A 194 14.92 -6.50 12.80
C LEU A 194 15.26 -5.00 12.63
N PRO A 195 14.62 -4.22 11.72
CA PRO A 195 14.87 -2.79 11.63
C PRO A 195 14.50 -2.05 12.92
N PHE A 196 13.40 -2.44 13.57
CA PHE A 196 12.98 -1.83 14.83
C PHE A 196 13.99 -2.08 15.96
N ALA A 197 14.51 -3.29 16.08
CA ALA A 197 15.54 -3.63 17.06
C ALA A 197 16.85 -2.87 16.80
N VAL A 198 17.27 -2.75 15.54
CA VAL A 198 18.46 -1.97 15.15
C VAL A 198 18.28 -0.50 15.50
N GLU A 199 17.10 0.06 15.22
CA GLU A 199 16.77 1.44 15.54
C GLU A 199 16.76 1.68 17.06
N MET A 200 16.12 0.80 17.82
CA MET A 200 16.10 0.87 19.28
C MET A 200 17.51 0.80 19.86
N TRP A 201 18.35 -0.09 19.34
CA TRP A 201 19.73 -0.18 19.76
C TRP A 201 20.56 1.08 19.43
N ALA A 202 20.30 1.70 18.27
CA ALA A 202 20.93 2.96 17.89
C ALA A 202 20.56 4.11 18.84
N GLN A 203 19.31 4.17 19.30
CA GLN A 203 18.82 5.17 20.26
C GLN A 203 19.47 5.04 21.64
N ILE A 204 19.78 3.82 22.09
CA ILE A 204 20.42 3.58 23.39
C ILE A 204 21.92 4.00 23.37
N GLY A 205 22.49 4.34 22.21
CA GLY A 205 23.83 4.95 22.10
C GLY A 205 24.99 3.98 22.37
N LEU A 206 24.75 2.67 22.33
CA LEU A 206 25.64 1.67 22.95
C LEU A 206 26.99 1.41 22.26
N SER A 207 27.35 1.99 21.10
CA SER A 207 28.76 2.14 20.69
C SER A 207 28.99 2.90 19.38
N ALA A 208 29.80 3.95 19.43
CA ALA A 208 30.31 4.66 18.24
C ALA A 208 31.13 3.76 17.30
N ARG A 209 31.69 2.64 17.80
CA ARG A 209 32.40 1.65 16.97
C ARG A 209 31.42 0.82 16.13
N ALA A 210 30.30 0.40 16.70
CA ALA A 210 29.37 -0.42 15.95
C ALA A 210 28.55 0.41 14.95
N LEU A 211 28.23 1.66 15.27
CA LEU A 211 27.71 2.63 14.29
C LEU A 211 28.63 2.79 13.07
N ARG A 212 29.95 2.86 13.28
CA ARG A 212 30.92 2.88 12.17
C ARG A 212 30.92 1.59 11.35
N ARG A 213 30.69 0.43 11.98
CA ARG A 213 30.57 -0.86 11.28
C ARG A 213 29.28 -0.94 10.46
N MET A 214 28.18 -0.39 10.97
CA MET A 214 26.88 -0.31 10.29
C MET A 214 26.91 0.54 9.00
N ARG A 215 27.88 1.44 8.85
CA ARG A 215 28.06 2.22 7.62
C ARG A 215 28.64 1.43 6.44
N ARG A 216 29.01 0.16 6.63
CA ARG A 216 29.46 -0.71 5.54
C ARG A 216 28.27 -1.09 4.66
N VAL A 217 28.57 -1.48 3.42
CA VAL A 217 27.55 -1.86 2.43
C VAL A 217 26.72 -3.05 2.90
N LEU A 218 27.36 -4.05 3.54
CA LEU A 218 26.67 -5.27 3.96
C LEU A 218 25.59 -5.03 5.04
N PRO A 219 25.86 -4.32 6.16
CA PRO A 219 24.79 -3.99 7.11
C PRO A 219 23.67 -3.13 6.52
N GLN A 220 23.98 -2.20 5.61
CA GLN A 220 22.94 -1.43 4.91
C GLN A 220 22.09 -2.31 4.01
N PHE A 221 22.72 -3.27 3.33
CA PHE A 221 22.02 -4.29 2.55
C PHE A 221 21.09 -5.11 3.45
N VAL A 222 21.57 -5.59 4.60
CA VAL A 222 20.76 -6.38 5.55
C VAL A 222 19.58 -5.57 6.09
N LEU A 223 19.80 -4.32 6.48
CA LEU A 223 18.74 -3.44 6.99
C LEU A 223 17.68 -3.16 5.91
N MET A 224 18.11 -2.93 4.68
CA MET A 224 17.20 -2.76 3.53
C MET A 224 16.49 -4.03 3.13
N LEU A 225 17.19 -5.16 3.14
CA LEU A 225 16.60 -6.46 2.89
C LEU A 225 15.49 -6.75 3.91
N ALA A 226 15.74 -6.50 5.20
CA ALA A 226 14.76 -6.68 6.25
C ALA A 226 13.51 -5.81 6.02
N LEU A 227 13.72 -4.54 5.65
CA LEU A 227 12.62 -3.62 5.36
C LEU A 227 11.78 -4.07 4.15
N TYR A 228 12.41 -4.59 3.10
CA TYR A 228 11.71 -5.16 1.95
C TYR A 228 11.06 -6.51 2.27
N LEU A 229 11.63 -7.31 3.17
CA LEU A 229 11.00 -8.52 3.71
C LEU A 229 9.77 -8.23 4.58
N PHE A 230 9.61 -7.01 5.09
CA PHE A 230 8.33 -6.58 5.66
C PHE A 230 7.34 -6.19 4.55
N LEU A 231 7.79 -5.40 3.57
CA LEU A 231 6.93 -4.86 2.51
C LEU A 231 6.31 -5.95 1.64
N TRP A 232 7.12 -6.90 1.15
CA TRP A 232 6.70 -7.84 0.12
C TRP A 232 5.70 -8.89 0.60
N PRO A 233 5.91 -9.59 1.73
CA PRO A 233 4.90 -10.44 2.35
C PRO A 233 3.59 -9.70 2.62
N ALA A 234 3.64 -8.48 3.15
CA ALA A 234 2.44 -7.70 3.40
C ALA A 234 1.70 -7.36 2.10
N TRP A 235 2.44 -7.03 1.04
CA TRP A 235 1.86 -6.80 -0.28
C TRP A 235 1.20 -8.05 -0.86
N ILE A 236 1.86 -9.21 -0.74
CA ILE A 236 1.31 -10.49 -1.18
C ILE A 236 0.01 -10.80 -0.42
N VAL A 237 0.03 -10.66 0.91
CA VAL A 237 -1.16 -10.86 1.76
C VAL A 237 -2.28 -9.90 1.35
N LEU A 238 -1.95 -8.62 1.14
CA LEU A 238 -2.89 -7.60 0.68
C LEU A 238 -3.54 -8.00 -0.65
N LEU A 239 -2.74 -8.43 -1.63
CA LEU A 239 -3.24 -8.88 -2.93
C LEU A 239 -4.09 -10.15 -2.81
N THR A 240 -3.70 -11.13 -1.99
CA THR A 240 -4.49 -12.35 -1.76
C THR A 240 -5.81 -12.04 -1.06
N TRP A 241 -5.79 -11.13 -0.09
CA TRP A 241 -6.98 -10.80 0.70
C TRP A 241 -8.08 -10.13 -0.14
N PHE A 242 -7.69 -9.40 -1.18
CA PHE A 242 -8.63 -8.71 -2.07
C PHE A 242 -9.00 -9.49 -3.32
N ASP A 243 -8.63 -10.78 -3.42
CA ASP A 243 -8.76 -11.55 -4.66
C ASP A 243 -8.16 -10.78 -5.87
N ALA A 244 -7.18 -9.92 -5.61
CA ALA A 244 -6.50 -9.08 -6.60
C ALA A 244 -5.41 -9.87 -7.36
N TRP A 245 -5.38 -11.18 -7.14
CA TRP A 245 -4.38 -12.08 -7.69
C TRP A 245 -4.56 -12.18 -9.20
N PRO A 246 -3.54 -11.82 -10.01
CA PRO A 246 -3.66 -11.95 -11.46
C PRO A 246 -3.84 -13.43 -11.83
N GLU A 247 -4.90 -13.72 -12.59
CA GLU A 247 -5.19 -15.08 -13.07
C GLU A 247 -4.24 -15.51 -14.19
N SER A 248 -3.61 -14.55 -14.88
CA SER A 248 -2.68 -14.82 -15.98
C SER A 248 -1.22 -14.69 -15.55
N VAL A 249 -0.36 -15.55 -16.09
CA VAL A 249 1.10 -15.48 -15.91
C VAL A 249 1.65 -14.12 -16.37
N LEU A 250 1.08 -13.53 -17.43
CA LEU A 250 1.45 -12.18 -17.86
C LEU A 250 1.11 -11.14 -16.78
N GLY A 251 -0.06 -11.25 -16.15
CA GLY A 251 -0.44 -10.40 -15.01
C GLY A 251 0.51 -10.55 -13.82
N TRP A 252 1.00 -11.77 -13.56
CA TRP A 252 2.05 -12.04 -12.57
C TRP A 252 3.33 -11.28 -12.88
N VAL A 253 3.83 -11.41 -14.11
CA VAL A 253 5.07 -10.77 -14.54
C VAL A 253 4.95 -9.25 -14.48
N VAL A 254 3.84 -8.69 -14.97
CA VAL A 254 3.62 -7.24 -14.96
C VAL A 254 3.51 -6.71 -13.53
N THR A 255 2.72 -7.35 -12.66
CA THR A 255 2.56 -6.92 -11.27
C THR A 255 3.89 -6.99 -10.51
N ALA A 256 4.63 -8.09 -10.69
CA ALA A 256 5.95 -8.27 -10.10
C ALA A 256 6.95 -7.23 -10.63
N MET A 257 7.01 -6.99 -11.94
CA MET A 257 7.90 -5.99 -12.54
C MET A 257 7.59 -4.57 -12.07
N VAL A 258 6.30 -4.20 -12.07
CA VAL A 258 5.86 -2.88 -11.61
C VAL A 258 6.24 -2.71 -10.14
N ALA A 259 5.90 -3.66 -9.28
CA ALA A 259 6.21 -3.55 -7.86
C ALA A 259 7.73 -3.57 -7.58
N LEU A 260 8.50 -4.40 -8.30
CA LEU A 260 9.97 -4.51 -8.17
C LEU A 260 10.73 -3.28 -8.63
N LEU A 261 10.19 -2.55 -9.61
CA LEU A 261 10.82 -1.33 -10.12
C LEU A 261 10.34 -0.09 -9.36
N TRP A 262 9.06 -0.02 -9.04
CA TRP A 262 8.46 1.17 -8.44
C TRP A 262 8.79 1.35 -6.97
N ALA A 263 8.70 0.30 -6.14
CA ALA A 263 8.97 0.46 -4.71
C ALA A 263 10.42 0.89 -4.44
N PRO A 264 11.45 0.26 -5.04
CA PRO A 264 12.84 0.71 -4.88
C PRO A 264 13.08 2.12 -5.39
N TRP A 265 12.50 2.45 -6.55
CA TRP A 265 12.62 3.79 -7.12
C TRP A 265 11.98 4.86 -6.24
N MET A 266 10.80 4.57 -5.68
CA MET A 266 10.10 5.44 -4.74
C MET A 266 10.90 5.70 -3.47
N HIS A 267 11.35 4.65 -2.81
CA HIS A 267 12.12 4.77 -1.58
C HIS A 267 13.46 5.47 -1.85
N TRP A 268 14.09 5.19 -2.99
CA TRP A 268 15.29 5.89 -3.42
C TRP A 268 15.03 7.38 -3.69
N LEU A 269 13.93 7.73 -4.36
CA LEU A 269 13.56 9.13 -4.63
C LEU A 269 13.30 9.89 -3.32
N TRP A 270 12.60 9.26 -2.38
CA TRP A 270 12.43 9.78 -1.03
C TRP A 270 13.78 9.99 -0.36
N TYR A 271 14.63 8.97 -0.30
CA TYR A 271 15.97 9.04 0.27
C TYR A 271 16.82 10.15 -0.39
N ALA A 272 16.88 10.21 -1.71
CA ALA A 272 17.65 11.20 -2.47
C ALA A 272 17.17 12.63 -2.23
N THR A 273 15.88 12.80 -1.91
CA THR A 273 15.28 14.11 -1.66
C THR A 273 15.18 14.49 -0.18
N MET A 274 15.49 13.59 0.78
CA MET A 274 15.33 13.82 2.24
C MET A 274 15.95 15.14 2.73
N ARG A 275 17.11 15.54 2.18
CA ARG A 275 17.83 16.75 2.59
C ARG A 275 17.38 18.03 1.89
N ARG A 276 16.50 17.95 0.89
CA ARG A 276 16.00 19.13 0.21
C ARG A 276 14.75 19.64 0.93
N ARG A 277 14.79 20.90 1.35
CA ARG A 277 13.64 21.61 1.90
C ARG A 277 13.01 22.46 0.80
N GLY A 278 11.70 22.32 0.59
CA GLY A 278 10.93 23.11 -0.39
C GLY A 278 9.65 22.43 -0.83
N ALA A 279 8.61 23.22 -1.13
CA ALA A 279 7.28 22.71 -1.52
C ALA A 279 7.34 21.72 -2.69
N ILE A 280 8.16 22.00 -3.70
CA ILE A 280 8.36 21.14 -4.89
C ILE A 280 8.82 19.71 -4.50
N VAL A 281 9.61 19.57 -3.45
CA VAL A 281 10.10 18.25 -3.01
C VAL A 281 8.99 17.47 -2.32
N THR A 282 8.19 18.14 -1.50
CA THR A 282 7.01 17.56 -0.88
C THR A 282 5.98 17.16 -1.92
N GLU A 283 5.73 18.02 -2.91
CA GLU A 283 4.84 17.76 -4.04
C GLU A 283 5.29 16.53 -4.81
N VAL A 284 6.56 16.43 -5.20
CA VAL A 284 7.09 15.24 -5.89
C VAL A 284 6.87 14.00 -5.04
N ARG A 285 7.16 14.01 -3.73
CA ARG A 285 6.93 12.84 -2.87
C ARG A 285 5.47 12.42 -2.79
N VAL A 286 4.57 13.39 -2.58
CA VAL A 286 3.13 13.13 -2.46
C VAL A 286 2.56 12.64 -3.79
N VAL A 287 2.88 13.33 -4.90
CA VAL A 287 2.44 12.95 -6.23
C VAL A 287 2.91 11.55 -6.57
N THR A 288 4.19 11.23 -6.35
CA THR A 288 4.69 9.90 -6.69
C THR A 288 4.07 8.81 -5.79
N SER A 289 3.82 9.09 -4.51
CA SER A 289 3.08 8.16 -3.62
C SER A 289 1.64 7.93 -4.09
N ILE A 290 0.93 8.98 -4.51
CA ILE A 290 -0.43 8.86 -5.07
C ILE A 290 -0.41 8.07 -6.38
N VAL A 291 0.53 8.38 -7.27
CA VAL A 291 0.68 7.69 -8.55
C VAL A 291 0.97 6.20 -8.33
N VAL A 292 1.81 5.84 -7.35
CA VAL A 292 2.04 4.43 -6.99
C VAL A 292 0.77 3.75 -6.53
N LEU A 293 0.00 4.38 -5.64
CA LEU A 293 -1.25 3.81 -5.15
C LEU A 293 -2.28 3.60 -6.28
N LEU A 294 -2.31 4.52 -7.26
CA LEU A 294 -3.18 4.42 -8.43
C LEU A 294 -2.70 3.35 -9.43
N TYR A 295 -1.41 3.34 -9.77
CA TYR A 295 -0.82 2.41 -10.76
C TYR A 295 -0.59 1.01 -10.24
N ALA A 296 -0.45 0.83 -8.93
CA ALA A 296 -0.46 -0.49 -8.32
C ALA A 296 -1.79 -1.23 -8.54
N GLY A 297 -2.78 -0.58 -9.15
CA GLY A 297 -4.08 -1.16 -9.44
C GLY A 297 -4.91 -1.37 -8.18
N LEU A 298 -4.33 -1.22 -6.98
CA LEU A 298 -4.94 -1.54 -5.69
C LEU A 298 -6.34 -0.97 -5.50
N ALA A 299 -6.63 0.22 -6.01
CA ALA A 299 -7.94 0.84 -5.83
C ALA A 299 -9.09 -0.07 -6.31
N THR A 300 -8.98 -0.67 -7.50
CA THR A 300 -10.10 -1.46 -8.06
C THR A 300 -10.29 -2.80 -7.36
N PRO A 301 -9.25 -3.61 -7.10
CA PRO A 301 -9.36 -4.81 -6.28
C PRO A 301 -9.68 -4.52 -4.82
N LEU A 302 -9.25 -3.38 -4.24
CA LEU A 302 -9.70 -2.96 -2.91
C LEU A 302 -11.20 -2.78 -2.89
N ILE A 303 -11.76 -2.12 -3.91
CA ILE A 303 -13.20 -1.90 -4.09
C ILE A 303 -13.93 -3.23 -4.28
N ASP A 304 -13.44 -4.08 -5.18
CA ASP A 304 -14.06 -5.36 -5.52
C ASP A 304 -13.95 -6.36 -4.36
N GLY A 305 -12.80 -6.38 -3.68
CA GLY A 305 -12.53 -7.15 -2.47
C GLY A 305 -13.35 -6.68 -1.27
N ALA A 306 -13.56 -5.36 -1.09
CA ALA A 306 -14.50 -4.83 -0.10
C ALA A 306 -15.90 -5.37 -0.35
N ALA A 307 -16.37 -5.22 -1.59
CA ALA A 307 -17.69 -5.65 -1.99
C ALA A 307 -17.85 -7.18 -1.85
N SER A 308 -16.82 -7.95 -2.20
CA SER A 308 -16.76 -9.42 -2.03
C SER A 308 -16.74 -9.85 -0.56
N ALA A 309 -15.97 -9.18 0.30
CA ALA A 309 -15.84 -9.51 1.72
C ALA A 309 -17.16 -9.33 2.48
N TYR A 310 -17.88 -8.26 2.16
CA TYR A 310 -19.25 -8.08 2.66
C TYR A 310 -20.27 -8.90 1.86
N GLY A 311 -19.84 -9.54 0.77
CA GLY A 311 -20.62 -10.43 -0.09
C GLY A 311 -21.60 -9.73 -1.04
N PHE A 312 -21.56 -8.40 -1.11
CA PHE A 312 -22.44 -7.56 -1.92
C PHE A 312 -21.95 -7.37 -3.37
N GLY A 313 -20.70 -7.75 -3.66
CA GLY A 313 -20.02 -7.53 -4.95
C GLY A 313 -19.89 -8.75 -5.85
N MET A 314 -18.92 -8.66 -6.77
CA MET A 314 -18.60 -9.68 -7.76
C MET A 314 -17.99 -10.92 -7.09
N LEU A 315 -18.71 -12.03 -7.08
CA LEU A 315 -18.29 -13.32 -6.53
C LEU A 315 -18.11 -14.32 -7.68
N ARG A 316 -16.89 -14.83 -7.83
CA ARG A 316 -16.54 -15.81 -8.87
C ARG A 316 -16.88 -17.23 -8.45
N LYS A 317 -17.36 -18.06 -9.40
CA LYS A 317 -17.55 -19.51 -9.26
C LYS A 317 -18.29 -19.95 -7.98
N VAL A 318 -19.34 -19.25 -7.62
CA VAL A 318 -20.16 -19.59 -6.45
C VAL A 318 -21.23 -20.62 -6.82
N ASP A 319 -21.55 -21.50 -5.87
CA ASP A 319 -22.70 -22.37 -5.97
C ASP A 319 -23.88 -21.68 -5.27
N LEU A 320 -25.01 -21.48 -5.97
CA LEU A 320 -26.22 -20.89 -5.42
C LEU A 320 -27.24 -21.97 -5.08
N LEU A 321 -27.86 -21.86 -3.90
CA LEU A 321 -29.02 -22.66 -3.53
C LEU A 321 -30.29 -21.85 -3.84
N LEU A 322 -31.06 -22.35 -4.79
CA LEU A 322 -32.24 -21.72 -5.36
C LEU A 322 -33.50 -22.51 -4.99
N SER A 323 -34.63 -21.81 -4.98
CA SER A 323 -35.94 -22.44 -4.98
C SER A 323 -36.22 -23.16 -6.31
N ALA A 324 -37.31 -23.93 -6.38
CA ALA A 324 -37.81 -24.51 -7.64
C ALA A 324 -38.11 -23.43 -8.70
N ARG A 325 -38.67 -22.28 -8.28
CA ARG A 325 -39.01 -21.15 -9.17
C ARG A 325 -37.76 -20.42 -9.63
N GLY A 326 -36.80 -20.19 -8.74
CA GLY A 326 -35.48 -19.66 -9.08
C GLY A 326 -34.77 -20.51 -10.13
N CYS A 327 -34.78 -21.84 -9.96
CA CYS A 327 -34.20 -22.73 -10.97
C CYS A 327 -34.95 -22.68 -12.31
N ALA A 328 -36.28 -22.57 -12.31
CA ALA A 328 -37.05 -22.43 -13.55
C ALA A 328 -36.66 -21.17 -14.33
N ILE A 329 -36.46 -20.04 -13.62
CA ILE A 329 -35.98 -18.79 -14.21
C ILE A 329 -34.60 -19.00 -14.85
N VAL A 330 -33.66 -19.60 -14.11
CA VAL A 330 -32.29 -19.84 -14.60
C VAL A 330 -32.29 -20.77 -15.79
N ARG A 331 -33.09 -21.84 -15.77
CA ARG A 331 -33.13 -22.82 -16.87
C ARG A 331 -33.60 -22.19 -18.18
N VAL A 332 -34.53 -21.24 -18.11
CA VAL A 332 -35.02 -20.50 -19.29
C VAL A 332 -33.98 -19.48 -19.75
N ALA A 333 -33.38 -18.74 -18.81
CA ALA A 333 -32.46 -17.67 -19.16
C ALA A 333 -31.06 -18.18 -19.55
N LEU A 334 -30.58 -19.28 -18.95
CA LEU A 334 -29.24 -19.86 -19.12
C LEU A 334 -29.38 -21.37 -19.43
N PRO A 335 -29.76 -21.74 -20.66
CA PRO A 335 -30.09 -23.13 -21.02
C PRO A 335 -28.92 -24.13 -20.85
N GLY A 336 -27.67 -23.64 -20.81
CA GLY A 336 -26.48 -24.46 -20.56
C GLY A 336 -26.17 -24.74 -19.08
N GLN A 337 -26.91 -24.16 -18.14
CA GLN A 337 -26.67 -24.32 -16.71
C GLN A 337 -27.71 -25.25 -16.08
N ALA A 338 -27.24 -26.36 -15.50
CA ALA A 338 -28.10 -27.33 -14.83
C ALA A 338 -28.23 -26.99 -13.33
N CYS A 339 -29.46 -26.85 -12.84
CA CYS A 339 -29.69 -26.90 -11.40
C CYS A 339 -29.86 -28.36 -10.97
N ILE A 340 -29.06 -28.79 -9.99
CA ILE A 340 -29.07 -30.14 -9.45
C ILE A 340 -29.85 -30.12 -8.12
N PRO A 341 -30.77 -31.06 -7.85
CA PRO A 341 -31.44 -31.11 -6.55
C PRO A 341 -30.41 -31.21 -5.41
N ALA A 342 -30.53 -30.34 -4.41
CA ALA A 342 -29.67 -30.33 -3.24
C ALA A 342 -30.28 -31.20 -2.14
N PRO A 343 -29.51 -32.06 -1.45
CA PRO A 343 -30.02 -32.82 -0.32
C PRO A 343 -30.37 -31.87 0.84
N THR A 344 -31.64 -31.83 1.23
CA THR A 344 -32.12 -31.05 2.37
C THR A 344 -32.27 -31.96 3.60
N PRO A 345 -31.60 -31.65 4.73
CA PRO A 345 -31.82 -32.37 5.98
C PRO A 345 -33.12 -31.88 6.61
N GLY A 346 -34.17 -32.69 6.54
CA GLY A 346 -35.47 -32.41 7.15
C GLY A 346 -36.43 -31.64 6.23
N ASP A 347 -37.66 -32.14 6.15
CA ASP A 347 -38.81 -31.68 5.37
C ASP A 347 -38.71 -31.71 3.84
N ALA A 348 -39.49 -32.62 3.26
CA ALA A 348 -39.72 -32.79 1.82
C ALA A 348 -40.44 -31.61 1.14
N ALA A 349 -40.82 -30.57 1.90
CA ALA A 349 -41.61 -29.43 1.43
C ALA A 349 -40.77 -28.32 0.76
N LEU A 350 -39.47 -28.20 1.08
CA LEU A 350 -38.58 -27.20 0.48
C LEU A 350 -37.57 -27.89 -0.44
N ARG A 351 -38.00 -28.21 -1.67
CA ARG A 351 -37.09 -28.70 -2.72
C ARG A 351 -36.13 -27.59 -3.13
N MET A 352 -34.90 -27.65 -2.64
CA MET A 352 -33.83 -26.73 -3.01
C MET A 352 -33.00 -27.28 -4.19
N TYR A 353 -32.56 -26.40 -5.07
CA TYR A 353 -31.75 -26.72 -6.23
C TYR A 353 -30.42 -25.98 -6.16
N ARG A 354 -29.32 -26.69 -6.39
CA ARG A 354 -27.99 -26.11 -6.48
C ARG A 354 -27.67 -25.76 -7.93
N LEU A 355 -27.48 -24.47 -8.19
CA LEU A 355 -26.86 -23.96 -9.41
C LEU A 355 -25.35 -23.85 -9.20
N ARG A 356 -24.55 -24.47 -10.05
CA ARG A 356 -23.10 -24.61 -9.83
C ARG A 356 -22.27 -23.62 -10.64
N GLY A 357 -21.19 -23.13 -10.01
CA GLY A 357 -20.11 -22.43 -10.71
C GLY A 357 -20.57 -21.22 -11.52
N VAL A 358 -21.51 -20.45 -10.97
CA VAL A 358 -21.95 -19.19 -11.58
C VAL A 358 -21.20 -18.03 -10.97
N ASP A 359 -21.12 -16.94 -11.72
CA ASP A 359 -20.58 -15.69 -11.23
C ASP A 359 -21.75 -14.80 -10.77
N VAL A 360 -21.70 -14.30 -9.53
CA VAL A 360 -22.67 -13.33 -9.02
C VAL A 360 -22.05 -11.96 -9.16
N LEU A 361 -22.65 -11.09 -9.98
CA LEU A 361 -22.13 -9.75 -10.24
C LEU A 361 -22.52 -8.77 -9.12
N THR A 362 -23.73 -8.90 -8.59
CA THR A 362 -24.20 -8.16 -7.42
C THR A 362 -25.36 -8.88 -6.74
N ARG A 363 -25.52 -8.69 -5.42
CA ARG A 363 -26.67 -9.14 -4.63
C ARG A 363 -27.37 -8.01 -3.88
N ILE A 364 -27.11 -6.77 -4.29
CA ILE A 364 -27.58 -5.59 -3.56
C ILE A 364 -29.00 -5.24 -4.00
N GLY A 365 -29.92 -5.16 -3.04
CA GLY A 365 -31.33 -4.85 -3.27
C GLY A 365 -32.19 -6.09 -3.52
N ALA A 366 -33.27 -5.92 -4.27
CA ALA A 366 -34.28 -6.96 -4.47
C ALA A 366 -33.86 -8.11 -5.41
N HIS A 367 -32.72 -7.99 -6.10
CA HIS A 367 -32.30 -8.92 -7.13
C HIS A 367 -30.81 -9.31 -7.03
N TYR A 368 -30.53 -10.56 -7.36
CA TYR A 368 -29.21 -11.06 -7.71
C TYR A 368 -29.00 -10.91 -9.20
N VAL A 369 -27.83 -10.41 -9.61
CA VAL A 369 -27.42 -10.47 -11.01
C VAL A 369 -26.39 -11.57 -11.14
N ILE A 370 -26.70 -12.60 -11.94
CA ILE A 370 -25.80 -13.72 -12.18
C ILE A 370 -25.39 -13.83 -13.64
N ALA A 371 -24.25 -14.45 -13.89
CA ALA A 371 -23.79 -14.83 -15.21
C ALA A 371 -23.14 -16.22 -15.16
N PRO A 372 -22.94 -16.88 -16.32
CA PRO A 372 -22.04 -18.02 -16.43
C PRO A 372 -20.65 -17.71 -15.87
N ALA A 373 -19.88 -18.74 -15.54
CA ALA A 373 -18.47 -18.60 -15.18
C ALA A 373 -17.71 -17.77 -16.22
N GLY A 374 -16.96 -16.75 -15.77
CA GLY A 374 -16.26 -15.79 -16.62
C GLY A 374 -17.09 -14.55 -16.98
N GLY A 375 -18.38 -14.49 -16.63
CA GLY A 375 -19.27 -13.37 -16.94
C GLY A 375 -18.97 -12.07 -16.18
N ILE A 376 -18.13 -12.14 -15.15
CA ILE A 376 -17.54 -10.96 -14.51
C ILE A 376 -16.55 -10.27 -15.47
N ASP A 377 -15.74 -11.04 -16.20
CA ASP A 377 -14.71 -10.51 -17.08
C ASP A 377 -15.22 -10.25 -18.51
N ASP A 378 -16.16 -11.09 -18.98
CA ASP A 378 -16.75 -10.97 -20.30
C ASP A 378 -18.17 -10.38 -20.24
N ARG A 379 -18.30 -9.13 -20.71
CA ARG A 379 -19.59 -8.42 -20.81
C ARG A 379 -20.53 -8.98 -21.88
N SER A 380 -20.01 -9.79 -22.82
CA SER A 380 -20.82 -10.41 -23.87
C SER A 380 -21.63 -11.59 -23.36
N LEU A 381 -21.24 -12.17 -22.22
CA LEU A 381 -21.98 -13.26 -21.58
C LEU A 381 -23.31 -12.76 -21.00
N LEU A 382 -24.35 -13.58 -21.15
CA LEU A 382 -25.69 -13.23 -20.73
C LEU A 382 -25.77 -13.07 -19.20
N ARG A 383 -26.39 -11.98 -18.77
CA ARG A 383 -26.60 -11.63 -17.36
C ARG A 383 -28.08 -11.74 -17.02
N VAL A 384 -28.38 -12.43 -15.94
CA VAL A 384 -29.74 -12.76 -15.52
C VAL A 384 -30.02 -12.19 -14.15
N THR A 385 -31.14 -11.48 -14.02
CA THR A 385 -31.66 -11.02 -12.74
C THR A 385 -32.52 -12.09 -12.10
N LEU A 386 -32.19 -12.47 -10.87
CA LEU A 386 -32.95 -13.39 -10.03
C LEU A 386 -33.52 -12.63 -8.83
N PRO A 387 -34.80 -12.80 -8.48
CA PRO A 387 -35.34 -12.26 -7.24
C PRO A 387 -34.61 -12.82 -6.02
N ALA A 388 -34.32 -11.98 -5.02
CA ALA A 388 -33.54 -12.35 -3.85
C ALA A 388 -34.23 -13.39 -2.96
N ASP A 389 -35.57 -13.41 -2.95
CA ASP A 389 -36.41 -14.41 -2.27
C ASP A 389 -36.26 -15.82 -2.85
N GLU A 390 -35.79 -15.93 -4.09
CA GLU A 390 -35.57 -17.22 -4.77
C GLU A 390 -34.17 -17.80 -4.52
N VAL A 391 -33.28 -17.05 -3.84
CA VAL A 391 -31.90 -17.45 -3.49
C VAL A 391 -31.80 -17.67 -1.98
N HIS A 392 -31.75 -18.93 -1.55
CA HIS A 392 -31.73 -19.29 -0.13
C HIS A 392 -30.35 -19.20 0.50
N ALA A 393 -29.30 -19.55 -0.26
CA ALA A 393 -27.94 -19.52 0.26
C ALA A 393 -26.90 -19.45 -0.87
N LEU A 394 -25.74 -18.91 -0.51
CA LEU A 394 -24.55 -18.85 -1.35
C LEU A 394 -23.47 -19.70 -0.72
N VAL A 395 -22.98 -20.69 -1.46
CA VAL A 395 -21.90 -21.58 -1.04
C VAL A 395 -20.68 -21.24 -1.88
N ARG A 396 -19.70 -20.57 -1.26
CA ARG A 396 -18.40 -20.39 -1.91
C ARG A 396 -17.76 -21.76 -2.06
N ARG A 397 -17.39 -22.12 -3.28
CA ARG A 397 -16.59 -23.31 -3.51
C ARG A 397 -15.19 -22.99 -2.98
N VAL A 398 -14.85 -23.50 -1.80
CA VAL A 398 -13.44 -23.62 -1.42
C VAL A 398 -12.91 -24.70 -2.35
N GLU A 399 -12.31 -24.30 -3.47
CA GLU A 399 -11.48 -25.22 -4.24
C GLU A 399 -10.41 -25.71 -3.24
N ALA A 400 -10.57 -26.92 -2.71
CA ALA A 400 -9.50 -27.60 -2.04
C ALA A 400 -8.40 -27.72 -3.10
N THR A 401 -7.41 -26.84 -3.02
CA THR A 401 -6.19 -26.92 -3.81
C THR A 401 -5.60 -28.32 -3.57
N GLN A 402 -5.85 -29.23 -4.50
CA GLN A 402 -5.11 -30.47 -4.62
C GLN A 402 -3.79 -30.21 -5.34
#